data_AF-A0A0F9NMX1-F1
#
_entry.id   AF-A0A0F9NMX1-F1
#
_cell.length_a   1.000
_cell.length_b   1.000
_cell.length_c   1.000
_cell.angle_alpha   90.00
_cell.angle_beta   90.00
_cell.angle_gamma   90.00
#
_symmetry.space_group_name_H-M   'P 1'
#
loop_
_entity.id
_entity.type
_entity.pdbx_description
1 polymer ?
#
loop_
_entity_poly.entity_id
_entity_poly.type
_entity_poly.pdbx_seq_one_letter_code
_entity_poly.pdbx_strand_id
1 'polypeptide(L)'
;MRFLKAKTRFACYAPIDLKQADFYVRDGWGGQSGVSSVTNTNEEPADETVVALTGCNLVVPVGMSVHFGNDSTDTEYIVASRTTSGGTNAIWTIFLDTASSGDYTITMGGQTTNTIDYAASIATVELELQALDAIGFGDVTVTKPGADYILTFVGDMANQPVTGLTWTPNLTAGPAATFTNTTPGVASTNTTTITLT
;
A
#
# COMPACT_ATOMS: atom_id res chain seq x y z
N MET A 1 -11.96 67.79 -10.81
CA MET A 1 -11.68 66.72 -9.84
C MET A 1 -11.87 65.39 -10.56
N ARG A 2 -10.78 64.60 -10.79
CA ARG A 2 -10.86 63.29 -11.44
C ARG A 2 -11.10 62.23 -10.37
N PHE A 3 -12.22 61.51 -10.44
CA PHE A 3 -12.45 60.35 -9.59
C PHE A 3 -11.76 59.13 -10.22
N LEU A 4 -10.84 58.48 -9.49
CA LEU A 4 -10.38 57.14 -9.84
C LEU A 4 -11.49 56.16 -9.45
N LYS A 5 -12.12 55.52 -10.44
CA LYS A 5 -13.06 54.42 -10.21
C LYS A 5 -12.24 53.20 -9.78
N ALA A 6 -12.48 52.68 -8.58
CA ALA A 6 -11.86 51.43 -8.15
C ALA A 6 -12.27 50.32 -9.14
N LYS A 7 -11.30 49.56 -9.66
CA LYS A 7 -11.58 48.35 -10.44
C LYS A 7 -12.24 47.35 -9.51
N THR A 8 -13.52 47.05 -9.71
CA THR A 8 -14.16 45.87 -9.11
C THR A 8 -13.41 44.65 -9.63
N ARG A 9 -12.64 43.99 -8.77
CA ARG A 9 -12.12 42.65 -9.06
C ARG A 9 -13.25 41.69 -8.71
N PHE A 10 -14.02 41.27 -9.71
CA PHE A 10 -14.87 40.08 -9.55
C PHE A 10 -13.92 38.89 -9.49
N ALA A 11 -13.60 38.41 -8.30
CA ALA A 11 -13.10 37.06 -8.14
C ALA A 11 -14.34 36.16 -8.10
N CYS A 12 -14.78 35.67 -9.25
CA CYS A 12 -15.71 34.56 -9.29
C CYS A 12 -14.87 33.29 -9.14
N TYR A 13 -14.85 32.73 -7.93
CA TYR A 13 -14.36 31.38 -7.72
C TYR A 13 -15.48 30.44 -8.20
N ALA A 14 -15.33 29.87 -9.38
CA ALA A 14 -16.22 28.81 -9.85
C ALA A 14 -15.79 27.50 -9.15
N PRO A 15 -16.74 26.64 -8.74
CA PRO A 15 -16.45 25.26 -8.34
C PRO A 15 -15.53 24.57 -9.36
N ILE A 16 -14.64 23.69 -8.88
CA ILE A 16 -13.76 22.90 -9.73
C ILE A 16 -14.63 21.81 -10.38
N ASP A 17 -14.89 21.96 -11.69
CA ASP A 17 -15.60 20.94 -12.46
C ASP A 17 -14.64 19.78 -12.77
N LEU A 18 -14.75 18.70 -11.99
CA LEU A 18 -13.95 17.49 -12.20
C LEU A 18 -14.43 16.65 -13.41
N LYS A 19 -15.59 16.96 -14.02
CA LYS A 19 -16.15 16.20 -15.15
C LYS A 19 -15.31 16.30 -16.43
N GLN A 20 -14.41 17.28 -16.51
CA GLN A 20 -13.51 17.52 -17.64
C GLN A 20 -12.05 17.69 -17.21
N ALA A 21 -11.71 17.32 -15.96
CA ALA A 21 -10.36 17.47 -15.45
C ALA A 21 -9.47 16.31 -15.94
N ASP A 22 -8.43 16.66 -16.69
CA ASP A 22 -7.32 15.76 -16.97
C ASP A 22 -6.27 15.89 -15.87
N PHE A 23 -5.99 14.81 -15.14
CA PHE A 23 -4.90 14.79 -14.18
C PHE A 23 -3.60 14.37 -14.87
N TYR A 24 -2.58 15.20 -14.74
CA TYR A 24 -1.22 14.91 -15.19
C TYR A 24 -0.29 14.81 -13.98
N VAL A 25 0.49 13.74 -13.90
CA VAL A 25 1.61 13.62 -12.95
C VAL A 25 2.89 14.02 -13.69
N ARG A 26 3.49 15.17 -13.36
CA ARG A 26 4.78 15.58 -13.94
C ARG A 26 5.94 14.99 -13.16
N ASP A 27 6.42 13.81 -13.53
CA ASP A 27 7.53 13.07 -12.87
C ASP A 27 8.93 13.71 -12.99
N GLY A 28 9.05 14.95 -13.48
CA GLY A 28 10.32 15.67 -13.54
C GLY A 28 11.31 15.13 -14.58
N TRP A 29 10.94 14.13 -15.38
CA TRP A 29 11.69 13.71 -16.55
C TRP A 29 10.90 14.06 -17.82
N GLY A 30 11.62 14.43 -18.88
CA GLY A 30 11.03 15.02 -20.08
C GLY A 30 9.91 14.17 -20.67
N GLY A 31 8.67 14.62 -20.47
CA GLY A 31 7.50 14.21 -21.23
C GLY A 31 7.11 12.74 -21.09
N GLN A 32 6.43 12.37 -20.01
CA GLN A 32 5.48 11.26 -20.05
C GLN A 32 4.06 11.74 -19.76
N SER A 33 3.28 11.70 -20.85
CA SER A 33 1.83 11.80 -20.88
C SER A 33 1.25 10.62 -20.11
N GLY A 34 0.52 10.93 -19.04
CA GLY A 34 -0.32 10.01 -18.31
C GLY A 34 -1.66 10.67 -18.03
N VAL A 35 -2.35 11.13 -19.07
CA VAL A 35 -3.76 11.56 -18.96
C VAL A 35 -4.54 10.36 -18.44
N SER A 36 -4.90 10.37 -17.17
CA SER A 36 -5.88 9.42 -16.62
C SER A 36 -7.15 10.20 -16.37
N SER A 37 -8.16 9.95 -17.21
CA SER A 37 -9.46 10.60 -17.11
C SER A 37 -10.07 10.34 -15.73
N VAL A 38 -10.37 11.40 -14.99
CA VAL A 38 -11.13 11.30 -13.75
C VAL A 38 -12.60 11.09 -14.11
N THR A 39 -13.18 9.99 -13.63
CA THR A 39 -14.59 9.65 -13.88
C THR A 39 -15.53 10.19 -12.81
N ASN A 40 -15.05 11.07 -11.92
CA ASN A 40 -15.86 11.69 -10.88
C ASN A 40 -16.84 12.68 -11.52
N THR A 41 -18.14 12.52 -11.21
CA THR A 41 -19.22 13.37 -11.74
C THR A 41 -19.54 14.58 -10.88
N ASN A 42 -18.83 14.77 -9.76
CA ASN A 42 -19.12 15.82 -8.79
C ASN A 42 -18.40 17.14 -9.14
N GLU A 43 -19.05 18.25 -8.82
CA GLU A 43 -18.44 19.58 -8.77
C GLU A 43 -17.96 19.80 -7.33
N GLU A 44 -16.67 20.09 -7.15
CA GLU A 44 -16.09 20.33 -5.83
C GLU A 44 -15.94 21.84 -5.56
N PRO A 45 -16.10 22.34 -4.33
CA PRO A 45 -15.95 23.76 -3.99
C PRO A 45 -14.55 24.29 -4.31
N ALA A 46 -14.45 25.57 -4.69
CA ALA A 46 -13.19 26.20 -5.11
C ALA A 46 -12.10 26.31 -4.03
N ASP A 47 -12.47 26.14 -2.76
CA ASP A 47 -11.56 26.17 -1.61
C ASP A 47 -11.30 24.77 -1.03
N GLU A 48 -11.75 23.72 -1.71
CA GLU A 48 -11.53 22.36 -1.25
C GLU A 48 -10.08 21.93 -1.50
N THR A 49 -9.34 21.77 -0.41
CA THR A 49 -7.96 21.27 -0.45
C THR A 49 -7.90 19.74 -0.48
N VAL A 50 -9.03 19.03 -0.47
CA VAL A 50 -9.08 17.56 -0.46
C VAL A 50 -9.92 17.06 -1.61
N VAL A 51 -9.30 16.48 -2.64
CA VAL A 51 -10.05 15.97 -3.80
C VAL A 51 -10.25 14.47 -3.68
N ALA A 52 -11.51 14.02 -3.69
CA ALA A 52 -11.86 12.61 -3.74
C ALA A 52 -11.66 12.05 -5.16
N LEU A 53 -10.89 10.96 -5.24
CA LEU A 53 -10.57 10.25 -6.47
C LEU A 53 -11.30 8.91 -6.56
N THR A 54 -12.53 8.86 -6.03
CA THR A 54 -13.37 7.65 -5.99
C THR A 54 -13.53 7.06 -7.39
N GLY A 55 -13.16 5.79 -7.57
CA GLY A 55 -13.24 5.09 -8.85
C GLY A 55 -12.12 5.42 -9.84
N CYS A 56 -11.20 6.32 -9.51
CA CYS A 56 -10.03 6.60 -10.33
C CYS A 56 -9.00 5.47 -10.16
N ASN A 57 -8.46 4.96 -11.27
CA ASN A 57 -7.38 3.97 -11.26
C ASN A 57 -5.99 4.63 -11.34
N LEU A 58 -5.73 5.61 -10.46
CA LEU A 58 -4.55 6.47 -10.52
C LEU A 58 -3.75 6.44 -9.22
N VAL A 59 -2.43 6.34 -9.34
CA VAL A 59 -1.48 6.56 -8.24
C VAL A 59 -0.83 7.92 -8.47
N VAL A 60 -1.15 8.92 -7.63
CA VAL A 60 -0.66 10.31 -7.81
C VAL A 60 0.40 10.63 -6.75
N PRO A 61 1.74 10.49 -6.94
CA PRO A 61 2.79 10.63 -5.90
C PRO A 61 2.75 11.95 -5.07
N VAL A 62 3.33 11.95 -3.86
CA VAL A 62 3.33 13.14 -2.97
C VAL A 62 4.41 14.06 -3.47
N GLY A 63 4.17 15.38 -3.44
CA GLY A 63 5.06 16.38 -4.03
C GLY A 63 4.91 16.54 -5.54
N MET A 64 4.02 15.77 -6.16
CA MET A 64 3.71 15.93 -7.58
C MET A 64 2.78 17.11 -7.78
N SER A 65 2.97 17.81 -8.88
CA SER A 65 2.01 18.82 -9.30
C SER A 65 0.80 18.20 -9.98
N VAL A 66 -0.37 18.77 -9.69
CA VAL A 66 -1.67 18.44 -10.28
C VAL A 66 -2.25 19.72 -10.86
N HIS A 67 -2.71 19.63 -12.10
CA HIS A 67 -3.37 20.73 -12.81
C HIS A 67 -4.84 20.39 -12.98
N PHE A 68 -5.71 21.38 -12.78
CA PHE A 68 -7.14 21.28 -13.08
C PHE A 68 -7.47 22.19 -14.23
N GLY A 69 -8.11 21.65 -15.28
CA GLY A 69 -8.54 22.42 -16.45
C GLY A 69 -7.84 22.00 -17.74
N ASN A 70 -8.05 22.77 -18.81
CA ASN A 70 -7.65 22.41 -20.18
C ASN A 70 -6.61 23.36 -20.80
N ASP A 71 -6.11 24.34 -20.05
CA ASP A 71 -5.08 25.26 -20.49
C ASP A 71 -3.90 25.32 -19.51
N SER A 72 -2.71 25.55 -20.06
CA SER A 72 -1.44 25.76 -19.36
C SER A 72 -1.39 26.98 -18.43
N THR A 73 -2.45 27.79 -18.40
CA THR A 73 -2.58 28.98 -17.55
C THR A 73 -3.40 28.73 -16.28
N ASP A 74 -3.96 27.53 -16.13
CA ASP A 74 -4.67 27.12 -14.93
C ASP A 74 -3.72 26.94 -13.74
N THR A 75 -4.28 26.98 -12.53
CA THR A 75 -3.50 26.94 -11.29
C THR A 75 -2.89 25.55 -11.07
N GLU A 76 -1.58 25.52 -10.83
CA GLU A 76 -0.82 24.33 -10.46
C GLU A 76 -0.87 24.13 -8.94
N TYR A 77 -1.32 22.97 -8.49
CA TYR A 77 -1.34 22.58 -7.08
C TYR A 77 -0.32 21.49 -6.80
N ILE A 78 0.21 21.42 -5.57
CA ILE A 78 1.09 20.32 -5.14
C ILE A 78 0.30 19.35 -4.27
N VAL A 79 0.48 18.05 -4.51
CA VAL A 79 -0.06 16.99 -3.64
C VAL A 79 0.73 16.97 -2.34
N ALA A 80 0.17 17.59 -1.30
CA ALA A 80 0.74 17.61 0.04
C ALA A 80 0.62 16.24 0.74
N SER A 81 -0.48 15.52 0.52
CA SER A 81 -0.68 14.17 1.03
C SER A 81 -1.67 13.39 0.18
N ARG A 82 -1.76 12.07 0.39
CA ARG A 82 -2.73 11.19 -0.27
C ARG A 82 -3.35 10.23 0.74
N THR A 83 -4.54 9.74 0.44
CA THR A 83 -5.01 8.43 0.93
C THR A 83 -5.07 7.44 -0.22
N THR A 84 -4.83 6.17 0.05
CA THR A 84 -4.98 5.07 -0.92
C THR A 84 -6.04 4.11 -0.43
N SER A 85 -6.62 3.35 -1.36
CA SER A 85 -7.25 2.08 -1.02
C SER A 85 -6.24 1.25 -0.24
N GLY A 86 -6.54 0.95 1.03
CA GLY A 86 -5.64 0.20 1.91
C GLY A 86 -5.18 -1.10 1.26
N GLY A 87 -3.90 -1.42 1.43
CA GLY A 87 -3.40 -2.74 1.12
C GLY A 87 -3.81 -3.75 2.19
N THR A 88 -3.51 -5.01 1.92
CA THR A 88 -3.65 -6.09 2.89
C THR A 88 -2.30 -6.73 3.10
N ASN A 89 -1.93 -6.99 4.35
CA ASN A 89 -0.71 -7.71 4.68
C ASN A 89 -0.77 -9.15 4.16
N ALA A 90 0.39 -9.69 3.76
CA ALA A 90 0.49 -11.11 3.49
C ALA A 90 0.38 -11.89 4.81
N ILE A 91 -0.41 -12.96 4.80
CA ILE A 91 -0.53 -13.89 5.92
C ILE A 91 -0.17 -15.28 5.43
N TRP A 92 0.77 -15.89 6.12
CA TRP A 92 1.12 -17.28 5.94
C TRP A 92 0.78 -18.07 7.20
N THR A 93 0.32 -19.30 7.02
CA THR A 93 -0.06 -20.16 8.14
C THR A 93 0.68 -21.48 8.04
N ILE A 94 1.34 -21.86 9.13
CA ILE A 94 1.89 -23.20 9.34
C ILE A 94 0.84 -23.99 10.11
N PHE A 95 0.17 -24.91 9.42
CA PHE A 95 -0.80 -25.82 10.00
C PHE A 95 -0.08 -27.04 10.58
N LEU A 96 -0.12 -27.18 11.90
CA LEU A 96 0.58 -28.23 12.66
C LEU A 96 -0.36 -29.06 13.55
N ASP A 97 -1.67 -28.82 13.47
CA ASP A 97 -2.72 -29.57 14.16
C ASP A 97 -2.59 -31.09 14.02
N THR A 98 -2.00 -31.54 12.92
CA THR A 98 -1.76 -32.95 12.65
C THR A 98 -0.42 -33.46 13.21
N ALA A 99 0.60 -32.61 13.35
CA ALA A 99 1.97 -33.00 13.67
C ALA A 99 2.16 -33.28 15.17
N SER A 100 2.87 -34.38 15.49
CA SER A 100 3.11 -34.77 16.89
C SER A 100 4.50 -34.45 17.41
N SER A 101 5.50 -34.33 16.52
CA SER A 101 6.89 -34.02 16.85
C SER A 101 7.70 -33.67 15.61
N GLY A 102 8.98 -33.32 15.80
CA GLY A 102 9.93 -33.02 14.73
C GLY A 102 10.25 -31.53 14.64
N ASP A 103 10.76 -31.14 13.49
CA ASP A 103 11.23 -29.79 13.23
C ASP A 103 10.92 -29.35 11.79
N TYR A 104 11.17 -28.08 11.52
CA TYR A 104 11.08 -27.52 10.18
C TYR A 104 12.04 -26.35 10.00
N THR A 105 12.29 -26.00 8.73
CA THR A 105 12.99 -24.77 8.37
C THR A 105 12.16 -23.95 7.40
N ILE A 106 12.37 -22.63 7.41
CA ILE A 106 11.77 -21.70 6.45
C ILE A 106 12.90 -21.05 5.65
N THR A 107 12.71 -20.90 4.35
CA THR A 107 13.68 -20.27 3.45
C THR A 107 13.04 -19.09 2.73
N MET A 108 13.76 -17.97 2.66
CA MET A 108 13.40 -16.80 1.85
C MET A 108 14.68 -16.20 1.25
N GLY A 109 14.65 -15.81 -0.03
CA GLY A 109 15.77 -15.10 -0.65
C GLY A 109 17.09 -15.90 -0.67
N GLY A 110 17.02 -17.24 -0.61
CA GLY A 110 18.20 -18.11 -0.57
C GLY A 110 18.80 -18.31 0.82
N GLN A 111 18.24 -17.68 1.87
CA GLN A 111 18.62 -17.94 3.26
C GLN A 111 17.58 -18.78 3.96
N THR A 112 18.06 -19.69 4.79
CA THR A 112 17.24 -20.63 5.56
C THR A 112 17.45 -20.33 7.04
N THR A 113 16.35 -20.36 7.81
CA THR A 113 16.41 -20.25 9.26
C THR A 113 17.25 -21.37 9.86
N ASN A 114 17.61 -21.27 11.14
CA ASN A 114 18.00 -22.48 11.86
C ASN A 114 16.80 -23.43 11.95
N THR A 115 17.06 -24.65 12.41
CA THR A 115 16.01 -25.63 12.71
C THR A 115 15.06 -25.09 13.77
N ILE A 116 13.76 -25.09 13.45
CA ILE A 116 12.69 -24.66 14.35
C ILE A 116 11.93 -25.90 14.84
N ASP A 117 11.91 -26.12 16.15
CA ASP A 117 11.10 -27.19 16.74
C ASP A 117 9.61 -27.01 16.43
N TYR A 118 8.88 -28.11 16.18
CA TYR A 118 7.44 -28.05 15.90
C TYR A 118 6.65 -27.29 16.99
N ALA A 119 7.08 -27.42 18.25
CA ALA A 119 6.48 -26.79 19.43
C ALA A 119 7.23 -25.53 19.91
N ALA A 120 8.06 -24.91 19.07
CA ALA A 120 8.80 -23.69 19.40
C ALA A 120 7.90 -22.57 19.97
N SER A 121 8.48 -21.66 20.75
CA SER A 121 7.72 -20.50 21.21
C SER A 121 7.46 -19.52 20.06
N ILE A 122 6.40 -18.71 20.16
CA ILE A 122 6.09 -17.65 19.18
C ILE A 122 7.33 -16.75 18.95
N ALA A 123 7.98 -16.33 20.05
CA ALA A 123 9.16 -15.47 19.99
C ALA A 123 10.35 -16.16 19.30
N THR A 124 10.50 -17.48 19.46
CA THR A 124 11.55 -18.24 18.76
C THR A 124 11.30 -18.26 17.26
N VAL A 125 10.08 -18.56 16.83
CA VAL A 125 9.72 -18.56 15.40
C VAL A 125 9.91 -17.16 14.80
N GLU A 126 9.48 -16.13 15.51
CA GLU A 126 9.62 -14.74 15.07
C GLU A 126 11.09 -14.31 14.93
N LEU A 127 11.94 -14.64 15.91
CA LEU A 127 13.38 -14.33 15.85
C LEU A 127 14.09 -15.05 14.70
N GLU A 128 13.76 -16.32 14.46
CA GLU A 128 14.35 -17.08 13.35
C GLU A 128 13.95 -16.50 11.98
N LEU A 129 12.71 -16.04 11.84
CA LEU A 129 12.27 -15.37 10.61
C LEU A 129 12.97 -14.01 10.43
N GLN A 130 13.05 -13.20 11.49
CA GLN A 130 13.72 -11.88 11.45
C GLN A 130 15.25 -11.97 11.31
N ALA A 131 15.83 -13.17 11.40
CA ALA A 131 17.24 -13.42 11.12
C ALA A 131 17.53 -13.62 9.62
N LEU A 132 16.50 -13.78 8.77
CA LEU A 132 16.67 -13.84 7.32
C LEU A 132 16.87 -12.41 6.77
N ASP A 133 17.87 -12.16 5.91
CA ASP A 133 18.09 -10.78 5.39
C ASP A 133 16.89 -10.21 4.63
N ALA A 134 16.02 -11.08 4.10
CA ALA A 134 14.82 -10.67 3.38
C ALA A 134 13.65 -10.26 4.31
N ILE A 135 13.74 -10.55 5.61
CA ILE A 135 12.72 -10.22 6.62
C ILE A 135 13.42 -9.42 7.73
N GLY A 136 13.29 -8.10 7.71
CA GLY A 136 13.90 -7.25 8.72
C GLY A 136 13.27 -7.40 10.11
N PHE A 137 13.95 -6.82 11.10
CA PHE A 137 13.42 -6.74 12.46
C PHE A 137 12.12 -5.94 12.46
N GLY A 138 11.03 -6.54 12.95
CA GLY A 138 9.70 -5.92 12.94
C GLY A 138 8.93 -6.04 11.62
N ASP A 139 9.43 -6.79 10.63
CA ASP A 139 8.73 -7.02 9.35
C ASP A 139 7.82 -8.27 9.37
N VAL A 140 7.82 -9.02 10.49
CA VAL A 140 6.91 -10.14 10.71
C VAL A 140 6.48 -10.20 12.17
N THR A 141 5.19 -10.41 12.40
CA THR A 141 4.62 -10.75 13.71
C THR A 141 4.10 -12.18 13.67
N VAL A 142 4.43 -12.98 14.67
CA VAL A 142 3.94 -14.35 14.79
C VAL A 142 2.87 -14.44 15.88
N THR A 143 1.80 -15.20 15.61
CA THR A 143 0.81 -15.59 16.63
C THR A 143 0.56 -17.10 16.55
N LYS A 144 0.04 -17.70 17.61
CA LYS A 144 -0.23 -19.15 17.66
C LYS A 144 -1.60 -19.48 18.26
N PRO A 145 -2.70 -19.32 17.50
CA PRO A 145 -4.00 -19.80 17.94
C PRO A 145 -4.04 -21.33 17.91
N GLY A 146 -4.07 -21.97 19.09
CA GLY A 146 -4.04 -23.43 19.19
C GLY A 146 -2.67 -24.00 18.80
N ALA A 147 -2.64 -24.86 17.78
CA ALA A 147 -1.42 -25.52 17.31
C ALA A 147 -0.70 -24.76 16.17
N ASP A 148 -1.44 -23.94 15.42
CA ASP A 148 -0.97 -23.36 14.16
C ASP A 148 -0.25 -22.04 14.40
N TYR A 149 0.79 -21.77 13.61
CA TYR A 149 1.45 -20.47 13.61
C TYR A 149 0.92 -19.60 12.47
N ILE A 150 0.54 -18.37 12.79
CA ILE A 150 0.13 -17.36 11.83
C ILE A 150 1.22 -16.30 11.76
N LEU A 151 1.81 -16.17 10.58
CA LEU A 151 2.84 -15.20 10.25
C LEU A 151 2.15 -14.04 9.52
N THR A 152 2.13 -12.87 10.14
CA THR A 152 1.63 -11.65 9.50
C THR A 152 2.80 -10.78 9.13
N PHE A 153 3.00 -10.55 7.83
CA PHE A 153 4.06 -9.69 7.33
C PHE A 153 3.64 -8.22 7.47
N VAL A 154 4.45 -7.46 8.18
CA VAL A 154 4.21 -6.08 8.62
C VAL A 154 5.46 -5.24 8.30
N GLY A 155 5.56 -4.02 8.84
CA GLY A 155 6.74 -3.17 8.63
C GLY A 155 6.97 -2.87 7.14
N ASP A 156 8.20 -3.05 6.70
CA ASP A 156 8.61 -2.85 5.30
C ASP A 156 8.07 -3.95 4.37
N MET A 157 7.56 -5.06 4.95
CA MET A 157 6.87 -6.13 4.24
C MET A 157 5.34 -6.02 4.27
N ALA A 158 4.79 -4.96 4.88
CA ALA A 158 3.34 -4.72 4.94
C ALA A 158 2.73 -4.45 3.56
N ASN A 159 1.44 -4.73 3.42
CA ASN A 159 0.64 -4.33 2.25
C ASN A 159 1.24 -4.76 0.90
N GLN A 160 1.88 -5.92 0.82
CA GLN A 160 2.42 -6.40 -0.45
C GLN A 160 2.50 -7.93 -0.47
N PRO A 161 2.55 -8.54 -1.68
CA PRO A 161 2.73 -9.98 -1.78
C PRO A 161 4.09 -10.43 -1.25
N VAL A 162 4.08 -11.49 -0.45
CA VAL A 162 5.30 -12.18 -0.02
C VAL A 162 5.48 -13.42 -0.87
N THR A 163 6.56 -13.44 -1.66
CA THR A 163 6.87 -14.50 -2.62
C THR A 163 8.20 -15.16 -2.30
N GLY A 164 8.42 -16.38 -2.77
CA GLY A 164 9.68 -17.10 -2.55
C GLY A 164 9.87 -17.61 -1.11
N LEU A 165 8.82 -17.58 -0.28
CA LEU A 165 8.81 -18.20 1.03
C LEU A 165 8.54 -19.70 0.90
N THR A 166 9.49 -20.53 1.30
CA THR A 166 9.35 -21.99 1.24
C THR A 166 9.55 -22.60 2.62
N TRP A 167 8.95 -23.78 2.82
CA TRP A 167 8.94 -24.50 4.08
C TRP A 167 9.39 -25.94 3.85
N THR A 168 10.33 -26.40 4.67
CA THR A 168 10.86 -27.76 4.61
C THR A 168 10.52 -28.46 5.92
N PRO A 169 9.45 -29.28 5.97
CA PRO A 169 9.08 -30.03 7.15
C PRO A 169 9.91 -31.30 7.32
N ASN A 170 10.26 -31.58 8.57
CA ASN A 170 10.75 -32.87 9.02
C ASN A 170 9.97 -33.28 10.29
N LEU A 171 8.67 -33.55 10.06
CA LEU A 171 7.67 -33.76 11.11
C LEU A 171 7.23 -35.23 11.19
N THR A 172 6.93 -35.70 12.40
CA THR A 172 6.47 -37.07 12.65
C THR A 172 4.98 -37.09 13.02
N ALA A 173 4.25 -38.00 12.36
CA ALA A 173 2.82 -38.35 12.47
C ALA A 173 1.81 -37.17 12.45
N GLY A 174 0.94 -37.20 11.42
CA GLY A 174 -0.18 -36.32 11.09
C GLY A 174 -0.44 -36.28 9.57
N PRO A 175 -1.68 -36.22 9.01
CA PRO A 175 -1.88 -35.88 7.60
C PRO A 175 -1.12 -34.60 7.26
N ALA A 176 -0.61 -34.47 6.03
CA ALA A 176 0.43 -33.49 5.66
C ALA A 176 0.20 -32.12 6.30
N ALA A 177 0.97 -31.80 7.34
CA ALA A 177 1.11 -30.44 7.84
C ALA A 177 1.41 -29.54 6.63
N THR A 178 0.85 -28.34 6.61
CA THR A 178 0.94 -27.48 5.43
C THR A 178 1.47 -26.12 5.80
N PHE A 179 2.11 -25.51 4.82
CA PHE A 179 2.51 -24.12 4.87
C PHE A 179 1.86 -23.41 3.71
N THR A 180 0.94 -22.50 4.01
CA THR A 180 0.08 -21.91 3.00
C THR A 180 0.04 -20.39 3.13
N ASN A 181 -0.02 -19.75 1.98
CA ASN A 181 -0.35 -18.34 1.88
C ASN A 181 -1.88 -18.21 2.01
N THR A 182 -2.35 -17.89 3.22
CA THR A 182 -3.78 -17.77 3.53
C THR A 182 -4.33 -16.39 3.18
N THR A 183 -3.46 -15.39 3.04
CA THR A 183 -3.80 -14.08 2.48
C THR A 183 -2.64 -13.59 1.62
N PRO A 184 -2.79 -13.54 0.27
CA PRO A 184 -1.70 -13.27 -0.66
C PRO A 184 -0.89 -11.99 -0.44
N GLY A 185 -1.42 -11.04 0.34
CA GLY A 185 -0.92 -9.68 0.42
C GLY A 185 -1.27 -8.90 -0.84
N VAL A 186 -1.67 -7.65 -0.70
CA VAL A 186 -2.03 -6.80 -1.85
C VAL A 186 -1.46 -5.41 -1.61
N ALA A 187 -0.73 -4.91 -2.61
CA ALA A 187 -0.31 -3.52 -2.70
C ALA A 187 -1.47 -2.59 -2.42
N SER A 188 -1.24 -1.53 -1.64
CA SER A 188 -2.19 -0.43 -1.62
C SER A 188 -2.48 0.00 -3.06
N THR A 189 -3.77 0.05 -3.42
CA THR A 189 -4.16 0.41 -4.78
C THR A 189 -4.38 1.92 -4.86
N ASN A 190 -5.21 2.35 -5.80
CA ASN A 190 -5.35 3.72 -6.24
C ASN A 190 -5.49 4.75 -5.12
N THR A 191 -5.06 5.95 -5.45
CA THR A 191 -5.25 7.11 -4.59
C THR A 191 -6.76 7.36 -4.46
N THR A 192 -7.28 7.35 -3.23
CA THR A 192 -8.70 7.59 -2.92
C THR A 192 -8.97 9.06 -2.62
N THR A 193 -8.00 9.76 -2.03
CA THR A 193 -8.04 11.22 -1.90
C THR A 193 -6.65 11.81 -2.03
N ILE A 194 -6.55 13.06 -2.47
CA ILE A 194 -5.34 13.88 -2.41
C ILE A 194 -5.61 15.14 -1.61
N THR A 195 -4.64 15.61 -0.83
CA THR A 195 -4.65 16.94 -0.23
C THR A 195 -3.72 17.86 -1.01
N LEU A 196 -4.19 19.05 -1.35
CA LEU A 196 -3.53 20.03 -2.22
C LEU A 196 -3.05 21.24 -1.42
N THR A 197 -1.93 21.82 -1.86
CA THR A 197 -1.37 23.09 -1.35
C THR A 197 -0.82 23.94 -2.49
#